data_AF-A0A2N5GJ69-F1
#
_entry.id   AF-A0A2N5GJ69-F1
#
_cell.length_a   1.000
_cell.length_b   1.000
_cell.length_c   1.000
_cell.angle_alpha   90.00
_cell.angle_beta   90.00
_cell.angle_gamma   90.00
#
_symmetry.space_group_name_H-M   'P 1'
#
loop_
_entity.id
_entity.type
_entity.pdbx_description
1 polymer ?
#
loop_
_entity_poly.entity_id
_entity_poly.type
_entity_poly.pdbx_seq_one_letter_code
_entity_poly.pdbx_strand_id
1 'polypeptide(L)'
;MKKPIRKAKYQYDEAGNRIEQNEDGKITKYRYNELNELVETGDKKYYYDANGNLVEKETREGTIKYDYATDNRLKGVYYPDGSQVEYEYDALRRKSSRTQGYYHLSRKGNGWGWSNREDWDDWKDWDEWDDWGKWYDGEKNSLKKWKGKPFYEETTQYLYDGLNVLKEYGEHGQPLAQYYQGSDHTIARKMFGYHGRKQEGYEGNVQSKGGLLYYHEDALGNILDVTDRSGEKRASYSYDAFGNLFSHMAAPYNAVGFTGKSYDAKAGMIDFGSRWYSPNEGRFTTMDTFAGWSNQPLTLNRYSYVHNNP
;
A
#
# COMPACT_ATOMS: atom_id res chain seq x y z
N MET A 1 12.76 -5.96 8.79
CA MET A 1 12.24 -7.32 8.59
C MET A 1 11.47 -7.73 9.83
N LYS A 2 10.17 -8.06 9.71
CA LYS A 2 9.40 -8.65 10.80
C LYS A 2 9.90 -10.10 10.97
N LYS A 3 10.25 -10.52 12.19
CA LYS A 3 10.64 -11.91 12.42
C LYS A 3 9.42 -12.81 12.15
N PRO A 4 9.60 -13.98 11.49
CA PRO A 4 8.51 -14.91 11.31
C PRO A 4 7.97 -15.34 12.68
N ILE A 5 6.64 -15.40 12.79
CA ILE A 5 5.94 -15.76 14.02
C ILE A 5 5.89 -17.28 14.10
N ARG A 6 6.19 -17.85 15.27
CA ARG A 6 6.18 -19.31 15.47
C ARG A 6 4.79 -19.82 15.82
N LYS A 7 4.04 -19.05 16.60
CA LYS A 7 2.67 -19.38 17.01
C LYS A 7 1.79 -18.14 16.97
N ALA A 8 0.67 -18.25 16.26
CA ALA A 8 -0.43 -17.31 16.34
C ALA A 8 -1.65 -18.00 16.97
N LYS A 9 -2.34 -17.30 17.87
CA LYS A 9 -3.64 -17.70 18.40
C LYS A 9 -4.62 -16.55 18.27
N TYR A 10 -5.86 -16.87 17.97
CA TYR A 10 -6.93 -15.91 17.77
C TYR A 10 -8.12 -16.24 18.67
N GLN A 11 -8.78 -15.20 19.17
CA GLN A 11 -10.06 -15.32 19.86
C GLN A 11 -11.09 -14.48 19.12
N TYR A 12 -12.34 -14.95 19.10
CA TYR A 12 -13.43 -14.36 18.35
C TYR A 12 -14.66 -14.13 19.22
N ASP A 13 -15.47 -13.14 18.87
CA ASP A 13 -16.83 -12.99 19.40
C ASP A 13 -17.84 -13.90 18.66
N GLU A 14 -19.11 -13.84 19.06
CA GLU A 14 -20.19 -14.65 18.45
C GLU A 14 -20.50 -14.27 17.00
N ALA A 15 -20.22 -13.02 16.60
CA ALA A 15 -20.33 -12.56 15.22
C ALA A 15 -19.09 -12.93 14.38
N GLY A 16 -18.14 -13.66 14.98
CA GLY A 16 -16.91 -14.08 14.36
C GLY A 16 -15.87 -12.98 14.21
N ASN A 17 -16.02 -11.80 14.84
CA ASN A 17 -14.97 -10.79 14.81
C ASN A 17 -13.78 -11.21 15.68
N ARG A 18 -12.55 -11.01 15.19
CA ARG A 18 -11.34 -11.30 15.95
C ARG A 18 -11.18 -10.29 17.09
N ILE A 19 -11.43 -10.67 18.34
CA ILE A 19 -11.30 -9.80 19.52
C ILE A 19 -9.89 -9.79 20.14
N GLU A 20 -9.12 -10.85 19.89
CA GLU A 20 -7.73 -10.95 20.36
C GLU A 20 -6.85 -11.72 19.35
N GLN A 21 -5.62 -11.25 19.18
CA GLN A 21 -4.54 -11.94 18.46
C GLN A 21 -3.31 -12.02 19.36
N ASN A 22 -2.77 -13.23 19.52
CA ASN A 22 -1.53 -13.47 20.25
C ASN A 22 -0.48 -14.03 19.29
N GLU A 23 0.52 -13.21 18.95
CA GLU A 23 1.68 -13.58 18.14
C GLU A 23 2.90 -13.75 19.04
N ASP A 24 3.32 -14.98 19.31
CA ASP A 24 4.48 -15.29 20.17
C ASP A 24 4.50 -14.54 21.53
N GLY A 25 3.33 -14.39 22.15
CA GLY A 25 3.16 -13.68 23.43
C GLY A 25 2.81 -12.20 23.30
N LYS A 26 2.91 -11.61 22.11
CA LYS A 26 2.45 -10.25 21.85
C LYS A 26 0.94 -10.26 21.61
N ILE A 27 0.19 -9.73 22.57
CA ILE A 27 -1.26 -9.65 22.50
C ILE A 27 -1.70 -8.34 21.86
N THR A 28 -2.59 -8.44 20.88
CA THR A 28 -3.31 -7.32 20.25
C THR A 28 -4.80 -7.54 20.45
N LYS A 29 -5.51 -6.52 20.93
CA LYS A 29 -6.96 -6.57 21.16
C LYS A 29 -7.68 -5.72 20.13
N TYR A 30 -8.90 -6.11 19.80
CA TYR A 30 -9.75 -5.47 18.81
C TYR A 30 -11.12 -5.18 19.42
N ARG A 31 -11.72 -4.06 19.03
CA ARG A 31 -13.07 -3.69 19.45
C ARG A 31 -13.91 -3.33 18.25
N TYR A 32 -15.17 -3.73 18.32
CA TYR A 32 -16.14 -3.59 17.23
C TYR A 32 -17.39 -2.88 17.74
N ASN A 33 -18.11 -2.22 16.85
CA ASN A 33 -19.46 -1.74 17.14
C ASN A 33 -20.53 -2.78 16.77
N GLU A 34 -21.80 -2.44 16.96
CA GLU A 34 -22.94 -3.33 16.67
C GLU A 34 -23.09 -3.70 15.18
N LEU A 35 -22.44 -2.94 14.28
CA LEU A 35 -22.41 -3.21 12.83
C LEU A 35 -21.21 -4.08 12.42
N ASN A 36 -20.48 -4.65 13.40
CA ASN A 36 -19.25 -5.40 13.21
C ASN A 36 -18.10 -4.59 12.59
N GLU A 37 -18.16 -3.26 12.65
CA GLU A 37 -17.09 -2.38 12.19
C GLU A 37 -15.98 -2.35 13.24
N LEU A 38 -14.73 -2.60 12.82
CA LEU A 38 -13.57 -2.49 13.70
C LEU A 38 -13.39 -1.02 14.06
N VAL A 39 -13.54 -0.64 15.33
CA VAL A 39 -13.42 0.76 15.79
C VAL A 39 -12.11 1.06 16.51
N GLU A 40 -11.45 0.04 17.08
CA GLU A 40 -10.20 0.22 17.83
C GLU A 40 -9.32 -1.04 17.76
N THR A 41 -8.01 -0.85 17.54
CA THR A 41 -7.01 -1.91 17.75
C THR A 41 -5.65 -1.32 18.14
N GLY A 42 -5.13 -1.71 19.30
CA GLY A 42 -3.91 -1.14 19.84
C GLY A 42 -4.00 0.38 20.02
N ASP A 43 -3.19 1.13 19.27
CA ASP A 43 -3.16 2.59 19.24
C ASP A 43 -3.98 3.22 18.10
N LYS A 44 -4.70 2.39 17.33
CA LYS A 44 -5.42 2.82 16.13
C LYS A 44 -6.91 2.91 16.39
N LYS A 45 -7.52 3.96 15.84
CA LYS A 45 -8.98 4.13 15.80
C LYS A 45 -9.45 4.21 14.36
N TYR A 46 -10.67 3.76 14.13
CA TYR A 46 -11.23 3.61 12.79
C TYR A 46 -12.63 4.22 12.75
N TYR A 47 -12.94 4.93 11.68
CA TYR A 47 -14.21 5.63 11.50
C TYR A 47 -14.79 5.29 10.13
N TYR A 48 -16.11 5.11 10.09
CA TYR A 48 -16.84 4.65 8.93
C TYR A 48 -17.90 5.67 8.53
N ASP A 49 -18.20 5.73 7.22
CA ASP A 49 -19.36 6.47 6.74
C ASP A 49 -20.67 5.69 6.98
N ALA A 50 -21.81 6.30 6.65
CA ALA A 50 -23.12 5.67 6.80
C ALA A 50 -23.33 4.42 5.92
N ASN A 51 -22.49 4.22 4.90
CA ASN A 51 -22.48 3.03 4.05
C ASN A 51 -21.53 1.94 4.55
N GLY A 52 -20.87 2.16 5.69
CA GLY A 52 -19.92 1.24 6.31
C GLY A 52 -18.58 1.16 5.58
N ASN A 53 -18.19 2.20 4.85
CA ASN A 53 -16.84 2.30 4.28
C ASN A 53 -15.89 2.91 5.32
N LEU A 54 -14.71 2.31 5.52
CA LEU A 54 -13.67 2.89 6.38
C LEU A 54 -13.15 4.18 5.77
N VAL A 55 -13.51 5.35 6.32
CA VAL A 55 -13.15 6.69 5.80
C VAL A 55 -11.97 7.32 6.53
N GLU A 56 -11.70 6.91 7.77
CA GLU A 56 -10.60 7.47 8.54
C GLU A 56 -9.96 6.43 9.47
N LYS A 57 -8.63 6.47 9.55
CA LYS A 57 -7.82 5.66 10.46
C LYS A 57 -6.81 6.54 11.18
N GLU A 58 -7.00 6.70 12.47
CA GLU A 58 -6.04 7.40 13.34
C GLU A 58 -4.93 6.43 13.76
N THR A 59 -3.69 6.90 13.72
CA THR A 59 -2.51 6.17 14.19
C THR A 59 -1.61 7.12 14.98
N ARG A 60 -0.59 6.60 15.68
CA ARG A 60 0.44 7.45 16.31
C ARG A 60 1.18 8.39 15.35
N GLU A 61 1.27 8.02 14.07
CA GLU A 61 1.97 8.79 13.03
C GLU A 61 1.05 9.84 12.37
N GLY A 62 -0.25 9.82 12.72
CA GLY A 62 -1.27 10.71 12.19
C GLY A 62 -2.43 9.97 11.57
N THR A 63 -3.32 10.75 10.95
CA THR A 63 -4.58 10.29 10.38
C THR A 63 -4.46 9.95 8.90
N ILE A 64 -4.85 8.73 8.53
CA ILE A 64 -4.99 8.28 7.14
C ILE A 64 -6.46 8.42 6.76
N LYS A 65 -6.73 9.01 5.60
CA LYS A 65 -8.08 9.20 5.07
C LYS A 65 -8.32 8.36 3.83
N TYR A 66 -9.54 7.90 3.66
CA TYR A 66 -9.96 7.06 2.54
C TYR A 66 -11.20 7.67 1.90
N ASP A 67 -11.13 7.86 0.59
CA ASP A 67 -12.24 8.38 -0.19
C ASP A 67 -12.88 7.26 -1.01
N TYR A 68 -14.21 7.25 -1.08
CA TYR A 68 -14.98 6.27 -1.85
C TYR A 68 -15.89 6.97 -2.85
N ALA A 69 -16.14 6.29 -3.97
CA ALA A 69 -17.22 6.62 -4.87
C ALA A 69 -18.58 6.30 -4.24
N THR A 70 -19.65 6.84 -4.81
CA THR A 70 -21.05 6.62 -4.34
C THR A 70 -21.48 5.16 -4.36
N ASP A 71 -20.74 4.30 -5.06
CA ASP A 71 -20.95 2.87 -5.14
C ASP A 71 -19.93 2.05 -4.34
N ASN A 72 -19.37 2.66 -3.29
CA ASN A 72 -18.46 2.08 -2.29
C ASN A 72 -17.10 1.59 -2.84
N ARG A 73 -16.69 2.05 -4.02
CA ARG A 73 -15.33 1.77 -4.54
C ARG A 73 -14.32 2.78 -3.99
N LEU A 74 -13.20 2.29 -3.47
CA LEU A 74 -12.11 3.14 -2.97
C LEU A 74 -11.54 3.99 -4.11
N LYS A 75 -11.64 5.31 -4.01
CA LYS A 75 -11.07 6.28 -4.94
C LYS A 75 -9.70 6.78 -4.52
N GLY A 76 -9.38 6.77 -3.23
CA GLY A 76 -8.08 7.26 -2.79
C GLY A 76 -7.76 6.96 -1.34
N VAL A 77 -6.46 6.98 -1.04
CA VAL A 77 -5.89 6.89 0.30
C VAL A 77 -4.89 8.03 0.47
N TYR A 78 -5.06 8.82 1.53
CA TYR A 78 -4.31 10.04 1.81
C TYR A 78 -3.60 9.91 3.16
N TYR A 79 -2.29 10.13 3.17
CA TYR A 79 -1.44 9.94 4.33
C TYR A 79 -1.07 11.26 5.03
N PRO A 80 -0.71 11.24 6.32
CA PRO A 80 -0.33 12.43 7.09
C PRO A 80 0.87 13.19 6.51
N ASP A 81 1.79 12.48 5.86
CA ASP A 81 2.96 13.04 5.18
C ASP A 81 2.60 13.74 3.85
N GLY A 82 1.31 13.79 3.50
CA GLY A 82 0.75 14.32 2.27
C GLY A 82 0.76 13.33 1.11
N SER A 83 1.50 12.23 1.21
CA SER A 83 1.56 11.25 0.14
C SER A 83 0.20 10.57 -0.05
N GLN A 84 -0.04 10.05 -1.25
CA GLN A 84 -1.37 9.54 -1.61
C GLN A 84 -1.31 8.45 -2.68
N VAL A 85 -2.42 7.73 -2.82
CA VAL A 85 -2.72 6.89 -3.98
C VAL A 85 -4.19 7.04 -4.32
N GLU A 86 -4.49 7.21 -5.60
CA GLU A 86 -5.82 7.41 -6.14
C GLU A 86 -6.11 6.39 -7.23
N TYR A 87 -7.39 6.08 -7.42
CA TYR A 87 -7.88 5.06 -8.33
C TYR A 87 -9.05 5.58 -9.15
N GLU A 88 -9.04 5.23 -10.41
CA GLU A 88 -10.19 5.36 -11.30
C GLU A 88 -10.65 3.99 -11.76
N TYR A 89 -11.91 3.92 -12.17
CA TYR A 89 -12.53 2.69 -12.58
C TYR A 89 -13.35 2.87 -13.85
N ASP A 90 -13.42 1.82 -14.65
CA ASP A 90 -14.31 1.76 -15.80
C ASP A 90 -15.77 1.46 -15.40
N ALA A 91 -16.64 1.43 -16.40
CA ALA A 91 -18.06 1.13 -16.23
C ALA A 91 -18.34 -0.30 -15.74
N LEU A 92 -17.39 -1.23 -15.92
CA LEU A 92 -17.46 -2.62 -15.42
C LEU A 92 -16.90 -2.76 -14.00
N ARG A 93 -16.60 -1.63 -13.34
CA ARG A 93 -16.03 -1.58 -11.99
C ARG A 93 -14.60 -2.09 -11.87
N ARG A 94 -13.87 -2.24 -12.98
CA ARG A 94 -12.45 -2.61 -12.97
C ARG A 94 -11.59 -1.36 -12.84
N LYS A 95 -10.48 -1.44 -12.12
CA LYS A 95 -9.56 -0.31 -11.91
C LYS A 95 -8.91 0.11 -13.23
N SER A 96 -9.30 1.23 -13.81
CA SER A 96 -8.80 1.72 -15.11
C SER A 96 -7.49 2.51 -14.95
N SER A 97 -7.32 3.20 -13.83
CA SER A 97 -6.13 3.99 -13.54
C SER A 97 -5.76 3.92 -12.06
N ARG A 98 -4.47 4.12 -11.80
CA ARG A 98 -3.90 4.31 -10.47
C ARG A 98 -2.86 5.42 -10.52
N THR A 99 -3.02 6.43 -9.69
CA THR A 99 -2.07 7.54 -9.57
C THR A 99 -1.50 7.57 -8.15
N GLN A 100 -0.18 7.51 -8.02
CA GLN A 100 0.48 7.60 -6.72
C GLN A 100 1.27 8.90 -6.60
N GLY A 101 1.20 9.54 -5.43
CA GLY A 101 1.90 10.78 -5.13
C GLY A 101 2.81 10.64 -3.91
N TYR A 102 4.00 11.24 -3.95
CA TYR A 102 4.96 11.25 -2.84
C TYR A 102 5.56 12.64 -2.57
N TYR A 103 5.92 12.88 -1.31
CA TYR A 103 6.72 14.01 -0.89
C TYR A 103 8.14 13.58 -0.55
N HIS A 104 9.12 14.46 -0.79
CA HIS A 104 10.55 14.19 -0.56
C HIS A 104 10.83 14.14 0.95
N LEU A 105 11.25 12.99 1.49
CA LEU A 105 11.58 12.85 2.91
C LEU A 105 12.91 13.55 3.31
N SER A 106 13.76 13.92 2.35
CA SER A 106 15.13 14.40 2.63
C SER A 106 15.39 15.90 2.45
N ARG A 107 14.39 16.75 2.16
CA ARG A 107 14.55 18.20 2.34
C ARG A 107 14.07 18.62 3.73
N LYS A 108 14.95 18.48 4.73
CA LYS A 108 15.04 19.52 5.76
C LYS A 108 15.19 20.84 5.00
N GLY A 109 14.42 21.87 5.37
CA GLY A 109 14.38 23.13 4.63
C GLY A 109 15.78 23.60 4.22
N ASN A 110 15.91 24.14 3.00
CA ASN A 110 17.16 24.68 2.46
C ASN A 110 17.60 25.96 3.21
N GLY A 111 17.81 25.87 4.52
CA GLY A 111 18.69 26.79 5.24
C GLY A 111 20.11 26.35 4.97
N TRP A 112 20.78 27.03 4.04
CA TRP A 112 22.23 26.91 3.85
C TRP A 112 22.93 27.52 5.07
N GLY A 113 22.99 26.76 6.16
CA GLY A 113 23.88 27.04 7.28
C GLY A 113 25.14 26.22 7.08
N TRP A 114 26.23 26.87 6.65
CA TRP A 114 27.55 26.28 6.74
C TRP A 114 27.81 25.92 8.21
N SER A 115 28.01 24.64 8.50
CA SER A 115 28.65 24.27 9.76
C SER A 115 30.08 24.79 9.70
N ASN A 116 30.46 25.68 10.63
CA ASN A 116 31.86 26.03 10.86
C ASN A 116 32.65 24.73 10.99
N ARG A 117 33.39 24.40 9.94
CA ARG A 117 34.58 23.60 10.05
C ARG A 117 35.64 24.63 10.43
N GLU A 118 35.89 24.77 11.72
CA GLU A 118 37.19 25.26 12.18
C GLU A 118 38.24 24.39 11.47
N ASP A 119 39.30 25.05 10.99
CA ASP A 119 40.44 24.53 10.23
C ASP A 119 40.36 24.68 8.69
N TRP A 120 40.62 25.90 8.18
CA TRP A 120 41.94 26.29 7.63
C TRP A 120 41.92 27.71 7.02
N ASP A 121 43.00 28.44 7.32
CA ASP A 121 43.40 29.76 6.81
C ASP A 121 43.45 29.88 5.28
N ASP A 122 43.49 31.15 4.83
CA ASP A 122 43.72 31.66 3.46
C ASP A 122 42.54 31.46 2.49
N TRP A 123 41.95 32.48 1.86
CA TRP A 123 42.52 33.69 1.29
C TRP A 123 41.42 34.73 0.99
N LYS A 124 41.83 36.00 0.91
CA LYS A 124 41.06 37.23 0.84
C LYS A 124 40.41 37.57 -0.51
N ASP A 125 39.58 38.61 -0.45
CA ASP A 125 39.26 39.60 -1.50
C ASP A 125 38.25 39.20 -2.57
N TRP A 126 37.01 39.70 -2.46
CA TRP A 126 36.63 40.91 -3.22
C TRP A 126 35.30 41.53 -2.78
N ASP A 127 35.31 42.86 -2.82
CA ASP A 127 34.29 43.84 -2.46
C ASP A 127 33.06 43.86 -3.40
N GLU A 128 32.05 44.66 -2.98
CA GLU A 128 30.87 45.18 -3.71
C GLU A 128 29.60 44.30 -3.63
N TRP A 129 28.82 44.37 -2.55
CA TRP A 129 27.67 45.27 -2.30
C TRP A 129 26.62 45.32 -3.42
N ASP A 130 25.52 44.59 -3.24
CA ASP A 130 24.18 45.05 -3.60
C ASP A 130 23.13 44.50 -2.61
N ASP A 131 22.88 45.32 -1.60
CA ASP A 131 21.58 45.70 -1.06
C ASP A 131 20.38 44.74 -1.20
N TRP A 132 20.26 43.71 -0.36
CA TRP A 132 18.95 43.12 -0.01
C TRP A 132 18.85 42.82 1.50
N GLY A 133 18.78 43.90 2.27
CA GLY A 133 18.41 43.83 3.67
C GLY A 133 17.08 43.09 3.90
N LYS A 134 17.10 42.30 4.98
CA LYS A 134 15.98 42.06 5.91
C LYS A 134 14.74 41.36 5.39
N TRP A 135 14.72 40.02 5.30
CA TRP A 135 13.52 39.24 5.65
C TRP A 135 13.90 37.87 6.21
N TYR A 136 13.18 37.46 7.26
CA TYR A 136 13.14 36.15 7.93
C TYR A 136 14.12 35.89 9.07
N ASP A 137 13.78 36.46 10.24
CA ASP A 137 13.87 35.70 11.48
C ASP A 137 12.78 34.61 11.41
N GLY A 138 13.18 33.35 11.23
CA GLY A 138 12.30 32.27 10.85
C GLY A 138 12.71 30.96 11.49
N GLU A 139 11.89 30.52 12.45
CA GLU A 139 11.98 29.30 13.25
C GLU A 139 12.59 28.09 12.50
N LYS A 140 13.62 27.50 13.12
CA LYS A 140 14.19 26.18 12.80
C LYS A 140 13.16 25.06 13.06
N ASN A 141 12.04 25.04 12.35
CA ASN A 141 11.23 23.83 12.06
C ASN A 141 9.97 24.11 11.22
N SER A 142 9.92 25.20 10.47
CA SER A 142 8.75 25.44 9.61
C SER A 142 8.81 24.57 8.35
N LEU A 143 8.28 23.34 8.45
CA LEU A 143 7.55 22.69 7.36
C LEU A 143 6.45 23.66 6.92
N LYS A 144 6.80 24.68 6.15
CA LYS A 144 5.83 25.55 5.50
C LYS A 144 5.09 24.66 4.51
N LYS A 145 3.93 24.18 4.95
CA LYS A 145 2.79 23.68 4.17
C LYS A 145 2.87 24.26 2.75
N TRP A 146 3.49 23.53 1.84
CA TRP A 146 3.15 23.68 0.45
C TRP A 146 1.82 22.97 0.30
N LYS A 147 0.75 23.73 0.53
CA LYS A 147 -0.60 23.31 0.17
C LYS A 147 -0.57 23.05 -1.34
N GLY A 148 -0.72 21.79 -1.74
CA GLY A 148 -1.44 21.55 -2.98
C GLY A 148 -1.17 20.28 -3.75
N LYS A 149 0.08 19.82 -3.91
CA LYS A 149 0.37 18.63 -4.74
C LYS A 149 1.60 17.87 -4.27
N PRO A 150 1.60 16.52 -4.35
CA PRO A 150 2.80 15.72 -4.16
C PRO A 150 3.90 16.13 -5.15
N PHE A 151 5.17 16.03 -4.73
CA PHE A 151 6.32 16.50 -5.51
C PHE A 151 6.60 15.59 -6.72
N TYR A 152 6.22 14.32 -6.62
CA TYR A 152 6.23 13.35 -7.70
C TYR A 152 4.89 12.66 -7.79
N GLU A 153 4.36 12.55 -9.00
CA GLU A 153 3.19 11.76 -9.34
C GLU A 153 3.57 10.72 -10.40
N GLU A 154 3.06 9.49 -10.23
CA GLU A 154 3.20 8.43 -11.22
C GLU A 154 1.83 7.81 -11.49
N THR A 155 1.40 7.84 -12.75
CA THR A 155 0.14 7.25 -13.20
C THR A 155 0.38 5.94 -13.94
N THR A 156 -0.38 4.91 -13.57
CA THR A 156 -0.46 3.62 -14.27
C THR A 156 -1.87 3.41 -14.78
N GLN A 157 -2.00 3.17 -16.08
CA GLN A 157 -3.25 2.82 -16.75
C GLN A 157 -3.31 1.31 -16.98
N TYR A 158 -4.50 0.73 -16.85
CA TYR A 158 -4.71 -0.72 -16.96
C TYR A 158 -5.56 -1.07 -18.18
N LEU A 159 -5.04 -1.99 -18.99
CA LEU A 159 -5.78 -2.64 -20.07
C LEU A 159 -6.15 -4.06 -19.63
N TYR A 160 -7.42 -4.42 -19.85
CA TYR A 160 -7.98 -5.69 -19.39
C TYR A 160 -8.30 -6.64 -20.55
N ASP A 161 -8.22 -7.93 -20.26
CA ASP A 161 -8.83 -9.03 -21.00
C ASP A 161 -9.85 -9.73 -20.09
N GLY A 162 -11.14 -9.59 -20.40
CA GLY A 162 -12.21 -9.98 -19.48
C GLY A 162 -12.08 -9.26 -18.12
N LEU A 163 -11.96 -10.01 -17.02
CA LEU A 163 -11.73 -9.44 -15.69
C LEU A 163 -10.25 -9.32 -15.30
N ASN A 164 -9.34 -9.85 -16.12
CA ASN A 164 -7.93 -9.92 -15.80
C ASN A 164 -7.17 -8.74 -16.39
N VAL A 165 -6.22 -8.19 -15.63
CA VAL A 165 -5.30 -7.18 -16.18
C VAL A 165 -4.44 -7.87 -17.23
N LEU A 166 -4.45 -7.33 -18.45
CA LEU A 166 -3.64 -7.79 -19.58
C LEU A 166 -2.34 -6.99 -19.67
N LYS A 167 -2.43 -5.66 -19.60
CA LYS A 167 -1.27 -4.76 -19.71
C LYS A 167 -1.38 -3.55 -18.80
N GLU A 168 -0.22 -3.03 -18.43
CA GLU A 168 -0.07 -1.74 -17.75
C GLU A 168 0.67 -0.77 -18.66
N TYR A 169 0.24 0.48 -18.64
CA TYR A 169 0.84 1.59 -19.36
C TYR A 169 1.14 2.74 -18.41
N GLY A 170 2.22 3.47 -18.67
CA GLY A 170 2.49 4.72 -17.98
C GLY A 170 1.64 5.86 -18.52
N GLU A 171 1.78 7.03 -17.91
CA GLU A 171 1.02 8.24 -18.25
C GLU A 171 1.08 8.63 -19.74
N HIS A 172 2.20 8.38 -20.41
CA HIS A 172 2.40 8.72 -21.83
C HIS A 172 2.20 7.51 -22.76
N GLY A 173 1.52 6.46 -22.29
CA GLY A 173 1.20 5.28 -23.10
C GLY A 173 2.39 4.33 -23.33
N GLN A 174 3.53 4.54 -22.67
CA GLN A 174 4.61 3.58 -22.69
C GLN A 174 4.20 2.28 -21.97
N PRO A 175 4.43 1.09 -22.54
CA PRO A 175 4.11 -0.15 -21.85
C PRO A 175 5.00 -0.30 -20.61
N LEU A 176 4.41 -0.72 -19.49
CA LEU A 176 5.10 -1.03 -18.24
C LEU A 176 5.10 -2.54 -17.99
N ALA A 177 3.95 -3.19 -18.15
CA ALA A 177 3.87 -4.63 -17.94
C ALA A 177 2.86 -5.30 -18.87
N GLN A 178 3.07 -6.60 -19.09
CA GLN A 178 2.10 -7.49 -19.68
C GLN A 178 1.99 -8.74 -18.82
N TYR A 179 0.76 -9.17 -18.57
CA TYR A 179 0.44 -10.34 -17.78
C TYR A 179 0.05 -11.50 -18.68
N TYR A 180 0.46 -12.70 -18.29
CA TYR A 180 0.09 -13.95 -18.93
C TYR A 180 -0.75 -14.74 -17.93
N GLN A 181 -1.96 -15.08 -18.34
CA GLN A 181 -2.92 -15.79 -17.53
C GLN A 181 -2.87 -17.29 -17.85
N GLY A 182 -2.98 -18.12 -16.82
CA GLY A 182 -3.37 -19.51 -16.92
C GLY A 182 -4.90 -19.63 -16.99
N SER A 183 -5.44 -20.78 -16.56
CA SER A 183 -6.89 -21.01 -16.51
C SER A 183 -7.63 -20.06 -15.57
N ASP A 184 -7.00 -19.68 -14.46
CA ASP A 184 -7.64 -19.02 -13.30
C ASP A 184 -6.72 -18.06 -12.54
N HIS A 185 -5.42 -18.04 -12.83
CA HIS A 185 -4.43 -17.22 -12.15
C HIS A 185 -3.39 -16.64 -13.12
N THR A 186 -2.65 -15.63 -12.67
CA THR A 186 -1.54 -15.05 -13.44
C THR A 186 -0.30 -15.94 -13.27
N ILE A 187 0.18 -16.52 -14.37
CA ILE A 187 1.36 -17.40 -14.37
C ILE A 187 2.66 -16.65 -14.56
N ALA A 188 2.63 -15.53 -15.27
CA ALA A 188 3.82 -14.77 -15.59
C ALA A 188 3.54 -13.29 -15.83
N ARG A 189 4.57 -12.48 -15.62
CA ARG A 189 4.57 -11.04 -15.89
C ARG A 189 5.81 -10.66 -16.68
N LYS A 190 5.61 -10.08 -17.85
CA LYS A 190 6.68 -9.43 -18.63
C LYS A 190 6.72 -7.95 -18.30
N MET A 191 7.92 -7.43 -18.12
CA MET A 191 8.18 -6.04 -17.80
C MET A 191 8.87 -5.33 -18.99
N PHE A 192 8.49 -4.09 -19.30
CA PHE A 192 9.04 -3.29 -20.42
C PHE A 192 9.84 -2.04 -20.00
N GLY A 193 11.15 -2.00 -20.30
CA GLY A 193 12.03 -0.88 -19.93
C GLY A 193 12.75 -1.05 -18.58
N TYR A 194 13.29 0.06 -18.04
CA TYR A 194 13.74 0.10 -16.65
C TYR A 194 12.54 0.31 -15.77
N HIS A 195 12.37 -0.60 -14.83
CA HIS A 195 11.35 -0.47 -13.82
C HIS A 195 12.12 -0.27 -12.54
N GLY A 196 11.57 0.62 -11.75
CA GLY A 196 12.01 1.11 -10.45
C GLY A 196 10.96 2.12 -10.09
N ARG A 197 9.94 1.71 -9.33
CA ARG A 197 9.12 2.72 -8.63
C ARG A 197 10.09 3.39 -7.69
N LYS A 198 10.45 4.64 -7.95
CA LYS A 198 11.41 5.38 -7.12
C LYS A 198 10.80 5.50 -5.72
N GLN A 199 11.20 4.62 -4.80
CA GLN A 199 11.05 4.88 -3.38
C GLN A 199 12.39 5.41 -2.88
N GLU A 200 12.54 6.73 -2.84
CA GLU A 200 13.74 7.36 -2.28
C GLU A 200 13.95 6.90 -0.84
N GLY A 201 15.16 6.39 -0.54
CA GLY A 201 15.52 5.84 0.77
C GLY A 201 15.50 4.31 0.88
N TYR A 202 14.98 3.59 -0.13
CA TYR A 202 15.19 2.15 -0.27
C TYR A 202 16.22 1.91 -1.39
N GLU A 203 17.48 1.79 -1.02
CA GLU A 203 18.53 1.28 -1.89
C GLU A 203 18.20 -0.17 -2.27
N GLY A 204 17.62 -0.32 -3.46
CA GLY A 204 17.19 -1.60 -3.97
C GLY A 204 16.35 -1.44 -5.23
N ASN A 205 16.68 -0.47 -6.08
CA ASN A 205 16.20 -0.50 -7.46
C ASN A 205 16.75 -1.80 -8.06
N VAL A 206 15.97 -2.88 -8.05
CA VAL A 206 16.30 -4.05 -8.85
C VAL A 206 16.25 -3.56 -10.29
N GLN A 207 17.43 -3.28 -10.84
CA GLN A 207 17.62 -3.02 -12.26
C GLN A 207 17.44 -4.35 -13.01
N SER A 208 16.23 -4.91 -12.96
CA SER A 208 15.89 -6.05 -13.80
C SER A 208 15.67 -5.52 -15.20
N LYS A 209 16.59 -5.86 -16.10
CA LYS A 209 16.46 -5.55 -17.52
C LYS A 209 15.31 -6.40 -18.08
N GLY A 210 14.10 -5.83 -18.19
CA GLY A 210 12.98 -6.30 -19.02
C GLY A 210 12.72 -7.82 -19.04
N GLY A 211 12.76 -8.46 -17.87
CA GLY A 211 12.70 -9.91 -17.73
C GLY A 211 11.27 -10.43 -17.60
N LEU A 212 10.98 -11.56 -18.25
CA LEU A 212 9.78 -12.34 -17.98
C LEU A 212 9.94 -13.01 -16.61
N LEU A 213 9.00 -12.73 -15.71
CA LEU A 213 8.90 -13.29 -14.37
C LEU A 213 7.83 -14.38 -14.35
N TYR A 214 8.11 -15.49 -13.68
CA TYR A 214 7.19 -16.60 -13.47
C TYR A 214 6.84 -16.69 -11.99
N TYR A 215 5.55 -16.86 -11.73
CA TYR A 215 5.00 -16.96 -10.39
C TYR A 215 4.87 -18.43 -9.97
N HIS A 216 5.33 -18.74 -8.76
CA HIS A 216 5.19 -20.05 -8.15
C HIS A 216 4.25 -19.93 -6.97
N GLU A 217 3.14 -20.65 -7.03
CA GLU A 217 2.06 -20.55 -6.06
C GLU A 217 1.87 -21.82 -5.23
N ASP A 218 1.23 -21.67 -4.07
CA ASP A 218 0.68 -22.80 -3.32
C ASP A 218 -0.74 -23.15 -3.78
N ALA A 219 -1.35 -24.14 -3.13
CA ALA A 219 -2.70 -24.61 -3.47
C ALA A 219 -3.82 -23.57 -3.23
N LEU A 220 -3.56 -22.50 -2.47
CA LEU A 220 -4.48 -21.38 -2.25
C LEU A 220 -4.21 -20.22 -3.21
N GLY A 221 -3.23 -20.36 -4.11
CA GLY A 221 -2.80 -19.33 -5.06
C GLY A 221 -1.88 -18.26 -4.45
N ASN A 222 -1.28 -18.50 -3.27
CA ASN A 222 -0.33 -17.55 -2.70
C ASN A 222 0.99 -17.63 -3.46
N ILE A 223 1.46 -16.51 -4.00
CA ILE A 223 2.76 -16.48 -4.68
C ILE A 223 3.89 -16.63 -3.65
N LEU A 224 4.58 -17.76 -3.63
CA LEU A 224 5.67 -18.04 -2.69
C LEU A 224 7.03 -17.60 -3.24
N ASP A 225 7.25 -17.82 -4.53
CA ASP A 225 8.51 -17.52 -5.19
C ASP A 225 8.27 -16.89 -6.57
N VAL A 226 9.23 -16.08 -7.01
CA VAL A 226 9.27 -15.53 -8.36
C VAL A 226 10.59 -15.90 -8.99
N THR A 227 10.56 -16.51 -10.17
CA THR A 227 11.78 -16.81 -10.94
C THR A 227 11.82 -16.06 -12.26
N ASP A 228 12.99 -15.94 -12.85
CA ASP A 228 13.11 -15.48 -14.23
C ASP A 228 13.11 -16.64 -15.24
N ARG A 229 13.34 -16.33 -16.52
CA ARG A 229 13.41 -17.29 -17.63
C ARG A 229 14.54 -18.32 -17.54
N SER A 230 15.58 -18.07 -16.76
CA SER A 230 16.65 -19.04 -16.50
C SER A 230 16.32 -19.97 -15.33
N GLY A 231 15.20 -19.74 -14.63
CA GLY A 231 14.86 -20.45 -13.41
C GLY A 231 15.56 -19.88 -12.16
N GLU A 232 16.27 -18.75 -12.28
CA GLU A 232 16.87 -18.11 -11.11
C GLU A 232 15.78 -17.44 -10.27
N LYS A 233 15.83 -17.68 -8.96
CA LYS A 233 14.92 -17.06 -7.99
C LYS A 233 15.23 -15.56 -7.84
N ARG A 234 14.21 -14.73 -8.08
CA ARG A 234 14.25 -13.26 -8.00
C ARG A 234 13.61 -12.72 -6.74
N ALA A 235 12.60 -13.39 -6.20
CA ALA A 235 11.96 -13.02 -4.94
C ALA A 235 11.39 -14.25 -4.22
N SER A 236 11.28 -14.14 -2.90
CA SER A 236 10.54 -15.07 -2.04
C SER A 236 9.62 -14.29 -1.12
N TYR A 237 8.40 -14.79 -0.99
CA TYR A 237 7.38 -14.23 -0.13
C TYR A 237 6.96 -15.25 0.92
N SER A 238 6.62 -14.74 2.08
CA SER A 238 6.02 -15.52 3.16
C SER A 238 4.90 -14.68 3.76
N TYR A 239 3.74 -15.31 3.91
CA TYR A 239 2.54 -14.67 4.41
C TYR A 239 2.19 -15.22 5.78
N ASP A 240 1.53 -14.42 6.61
CA ASP A 240 0.72 -14.97 7.68
C ASP A 240 -0.62 -15.48 7.13
N ALA A 241 -1.43 -16.10 8.01
CA ALA A 241 -2.72 -16.65 7.63
C ALA A 241 -3.66 -15.61 7.00
N PHE A 242 -3.51 -14.32 7.31
CA PHE A 242 -4.35 -13.24 6.81
C PHE A 242 -3.68 -12.42 5.68
N GLY A 243 -2.58 -12.91 5.12
CA GLY A 243 -1.92 -12.28 3.98
C GLY A 243 -0.93 -11.16 4.31
N ASN A 244 -0.55 -10.97 5.58
CA ASN A 244 0.55 -10.05 5.90
C ASN A 244 1.88 -10.63 5.47
N LEU A 245 2.67 -9.83 4.76
CA LEU A 245 4.01 -10.21 4.29
C LEU A 245 5.05 -10.12 5.42
N PHE A 246 5.77 -11.22 5.70
CA PHE A 246 6.84 -11.27 6.70
C PHE A 246 8.20 -10.83 6.15
N SER A 247 8.56 -11.29 4.96
CA SER A 247 9.62 -10.65 4.19
C SER A 247 9.10 -9.29 3.75
N HIS A 248 9.94 -8.25 3.78
CA HIS A 248 9.63 -7.14 2.91
C HIS A 248 9.42 -7.77 1.52
N MET A 249 8.30 -7.50 0.87
CA MET A 249 8.42 -7.37 -0.58
C MET A 249 9.47 -6.28 -0.72
N ALA A 250 10.73 -6.67 -0.90
CA ALA A 250 11.75 -5.75 -1.31
C ALA A 250 11.16 -5.19 -2.60
N ALA A 251 10.67 -3.96 -2.49
CA ALA A 251 10.13 -3.26 -3.61
C ALA A 251 11.20 -3.28 -4.71
N PRO A 252 10.81 -3.28 -5.99
CA PRO A 252 9.49 -3.54 -6.57
C PRO A 252 9.61 -4.78 -7.49
N TYR A 253 8.59 -5.54 -7.86
CA TYR A 253 7.77 -5.35 -9.06
C TYR A 253 6.74 -6.49 -9.13
N ASN A 254 6.09 -6.80 -8.03
CA ASN A 254 5.03 -7.78 -8.06
C ASN A 254 3.78 -7.20 -7.42
N ALA A 255 2.77 -6.99 -8.25
CA ALA A 255 1.44 -6.67 -7.76
C ALA A 255 0.78 -7.95 -7.24
N VAL A 256 1.02 -9.11 -7.87
CA VAL A 256 0.32 -10.36 -7.56
C VAL A 256 0.94 -11.05 -6.35
N GLY A 257 0.16 -11.35 -5.32
CA GLY A 257 0.69 -11.95 -4.09
C GLY A 257 -0.26 -12.95 -3.45
N PHE A 258 -0.81 -12.58 -2.31
CA PHE A 258 -1.73 -13.41 -1.54
C PHE A 258 -2.96 -13.80 -2.37
N THR A 259 -3.27 -15.09 -2.47
CA THR A 259 -4.39 -15.66 -3.26
C THR A 259 -4.45 -15.19 -4.73
N GLY A 260 -3.28 -14.89 -5.31
CA GLY A 260 -3.14 -14.39 -6.67
C GLY A 260 -3.72 -12.99 -6.87
N LYS A 261 -3.98 -12.24 -5.79
CA LYS A 261 -4.58 -10.90 -5.84
C LYS A 261 -3.52 -9.81 -5.82
N SER A 262 -3.92 -8.63 -6.31
CA SER A 262 -3.01 -7.50 -6.45
C SER A 262 -2.84 -6.77 -5.11
N TYR A 263 -1.64 -6.80 -4.52
CA TYR A 263 -1.25 -5.97 -3.40
C TYR A 263 -0.79 -4.58 -3.85
N ASP A 264 -1.39 -3.54 -3.28
CA ASP A 264 -0.95 -2.16 -3.43
C ASP A 264 -0.11 -1.75 -2.24
N ALA A 265 1.21 -1.70 -2.43
CA ALA A 265 2.14 -1.33 -1.36
C ALA A 265 1.94 0.10 -0.85
N LYS A 266 1.41 1.02 -1.68
CA LYS A 266 1.18 2.39 -1.24
C LYS A 266 -0.02 2.45 -0.32
N ALA A 267 -1.11 1.76 -0.68
CA ALA A 267 -2.31 1.67 0.15
C ALA A 267 -2.15 0.73 1.36
N GLY A 268 -1.25 -0.25 1.27
CA GLY A 268 -1.11 -1.33 2.25
C GLY A 268 -2.26 -2.34 2.21
N MET A 269 -2.93 -2.49 1.06
CA MET A 269 -4.16 -3.26 0.89
C MET A 269 -4.10 -4.16 -0.34
N ILE A 270 -4.92 -5.22 -0.34
CA ILE A 270 -5.07 -6.16 -1.44
C ILE A 270 -6.39 -5.87 -2.17
N ASP A 271 -6.31 -5.76 -3.49
CA ASP A 271 -7.45 -5.55 -4.39
C ASP A 271 -8.06 -6.91 -4.77
N PHE A 272 -9.25 -7.20 -4.23
CA PHE A 272 -10.05 -8.39 -4.57
C PHE A 272 -11.04 -8.11 -5.71
N GLY A 273 -10.91 -6.97 -6.40
CA GLY A 273 -11.78 -6.53 -7.49
C GLY A 273 -13.05 -5.83 -7.00
N SER A 274 -13.86 -6.52 -6.19
CA SER A 274 -15.11 -5.93 -5.66
C SER A 274 -14.90 -5.09 -4.40
N ARG A 275 -13.88 -5.44 -3.60
CA ARG A 275 -13.56 -4.82 -2.31
C ARG A 275 -12.06 -4.79 -2.06
N TRP A 276 -11.66 -3.85 -1.22
CA TRP A 276 -10.28 -3.74 -0.73
C TRP A 276 -10.16 -4.46 0.61
N TYR A 277 -9.16 -5.34 0.69
CA TYR A 277 -8.87 -6.13 1.88
C TYR A 277 -7.62 -5.59 2.56
N SER A 278 -7.71 -5.36 3.88
CA SER A 278 -6.55 -4.99 4.68
C SER A 278 -5.97 -6.22 5.38
N PRO A 279 -4.80 -6.73 4.96
CA PRO A 279 -4.17 -7.88 5.61
C PRO A 279 -3.78 -7.59 7.06
N ASN A 280 -3.38 -6.35 7.37
CA ASN A 280 -2.98 -5.95 8.72
C ASN A 280 -4.13 -6.12 9.73
N GLU A 281 -5.34 -5.78 9.32
CA GLU A 281 -6.55 -5.90 10.13
C GLU A 281 -7.28 -7.23 9.93
N GLY A 282 -6.95 -7.99 8.87
CA GLY A 282 -7.54 -9.29 8.55
C GLY A 282 -8.98 -9.20 8.05
N ARG A 283 -9.37 -8.09 7.41
CA ARG A 283 -10.77 -7.83 7.01
C ARG A 283 -10.90 -6.87 5.82
N PHE A 284 -12.06 -6.86 5.18
CA PHE A 284 -12.40 -5.88 4.14
C PHE A 284 -12.65 -4.47 4.73
N THR A 285 -12.41 -3.44 3.93
CA THR A 285 -12.63 -2.03 4.34
C THR A 285 -14.06 -1.52 4.08
N THR A 286 -14.86 -2.30 3.37
CA THR A 286 -16.27 -2.00 3.04
C THR A 286 -17.15 -3.22 3.30
N MET A 287 -18.44 -2.99 3.56
CA MET A 287 -19.41 -4.08 3.69
C MET A 287 -19.55 -4.87 2.38
N ASP A 288 -19.66 -6.19 2.49
CA ASP A 288 -20.12 -7.06 1.41
C ASP A 288 -21.50 -6.62 0.92
N THR A 289 -21.77 -6.57 -0.38
CA THR A 289 -23.14 -6.29 -0.87
C THR A 289 -24.10 -7.44 -0.57
N PHE A 290 -23.58 -8.65 -0.37
CA PHE A 290 -24.35 -9.79 0.10
C PHE A 290 -24.63 -9.66 1.60
N ALA A 291 -25.91 -9.76 1.98
CA ALA A 291 -26.36 -9.60 3.37
C ALA A 291 -26.12 -10.84 4.26
N GLY A 292 -25.67 -11.95 3.66
CA GLY A 292 -25.56 -13.23 4.34
C GLY A 292 -26.85 -14.05 4.33
N TRP A 293 -26.78 -15.23 4.93
CA TRP A 293 -27.92 -16.11 5.17
C TRP A 293 -28.21 -16.19 6.66
N SER A 294 -29.49 -16.10 7.03
CA SER A 294 -29.93 -16.14 8.43
C SER A 294 -29.62 -17.46 9.14
N ASN A 295 -29.51 -18.55 8.39
CA ASN A 295 -29.14 -19.87 8.91
C ASN A 295 -27.62 -20.11 8.97
N GLN A 296 -26.80 -19.13 8.54
CA GLN A 296 -25.35 -19.16 8.64
C GLN A 296 -24.84 -17.85 9.26
N PRO A 297 -24.91 -17.69 10.59
CA PRO A 297 -24.63 -16.42 11.27
C PRO A 297 -23.29 -15.77 10.92
N LEU A 298 -22.25 -16.57 10.66
CA LEU A 298 -20.93 -16.07 10.25
C LEU A 298 -20.95 -15.28 8.92
N THR A 299 -21.95 -15.50 8.07
CA THR A 299 -22.13 -14.75 6.82
C THR A 299 -22.74 -13.36 7.05
N LEU A 300 -23.34 -13.12 8.22
CA LEU A 300 -23.87 -11.81 8.60
C LEU A 300 -22.75 -10.81 8.92
N ASN A 301 -21.53 -11.30 9.17
CA ASN A 301 -20.34 -10.48 9.28
C ASN A 301 -19.83 -10.10 7.88
N ARG A 302 -20.34 -8.97 7.37
CA ARG A 302 -20.09 -8.47 6.01
C ARG A 302 -18.67 -7.94 5.77
N TYR A 303 -17.80 -7.96 6.77
CA TYR A 303 -16.40 -7.54 6.65
C TYR A 303 -15.40 -8.70 6.75
N SER A 304 -15.84 -9.84 7.28
CA SER A 304 -14.97 -10.99 7.52
C SER A 304 -14.35 -11.51 6.22
N TYR A 305 -13.10 -11.93 6.29
CA TYR A 305 -12.45 -12.66 5.21
C TYR A 305 -12.62 -14.15 5.47
N VAL A 306 -13.33 -14.85 4.57
CA VAL A 306 -13.57 -16.30 4.61
C VAL A 306 -13.95 -16.84 6.00
N HIS A 307 -14.87 -16.15 6.67
CA HIS A 307 -15.35 -16.49 8.03
C HIS A 307 -14.23 -16.59 9.08
N ASN A 308 -13.13 -15.87 8.86
CA ASN A 308 -11.90 -15.92 9.65
C ASN A 308 -11.24 -17.30 9.71
N ASN A 309 -11.42 -18.10 8.66
CA ASN A 309 -10.72 -19.37 8.41
C ASN A 309 -9.98 -19.32 7.05
N PRO A 310 -8.88 -18.54 6.96
CA PRO A 310 -8.16 -18.28 5.73
C PRO A 310 -7.19 -19.36 5.27
#